data_AF-A0A7X7LGX5-F1
#
_entry.id   AF-A0A7X7LGX5-F1
#
_cell.length_a   1.000
_cell.length_b   1.000
_cell.length_c   1.000
_cell.angle_alpha   90.00
_cell.angle_beta   90.00
_cell.angle_gamma   90.00
#
_symmetry.space_group_name_H-M   'P 1'
#
loop_
_entity.id
_entity.type
_entity.pdbx_description
1 polymer ?
#
loop_
_entity_poly.entity_id
_entity_poly.type
_entity_poly.pdbx_seq_one_letter_code
_entity_poly.pdbx_strand_id
1 'polypeptide(L)'
;MCKIWLTLNPKSEAGFELLAIVKKLHRIETRNQWGYWVVELIAWNEKHKAFIAEKSFNSETGRFWYKHKMVRRSFVVIKRALPDMFHYLDNPRIPKSTNGLESFFGHLKSHLAIHRGLTKNHFKGYIQWYLWLKNQK
;
A
#
# COMPACT_ATOMS: atom_id res chain seq x y z
N MET A 1 3.00 3.32 1.07
CA MET A 1 1.91 3.89 0.23
C MET A 1 0.90 4.74 1.01
N CYS A 2 0.24 4.24 2.06
CA CYS A 2 -0.79 5.01 2.82
C CYS A 2 -0.28 6.31 3.47
N LYS A 3 1.00 6.36 3.87
CA LYS A 3 1.63 7.58 4.41
C LYS A 3 1.56 8.78 3.44
N ILE A 4 1.61 8.54 2.13
CA ILE A 4 1.51 9.61 1.12
C ILE A 4 0.09 10.19 1.11
N TRP A 5 -0.93 9.35 1.23
CA TRP A 5 -2.33 9.79 1.18
C TRP A 5 -2.80 10.41 2.50
N LEU A 6 -2.40 9.85 3.64
CA LEU A 6 -2.74 10.43 4.94
C LEU A 6 -1.94 11.69 5.26
N THR A 7 -0.81 11.88 4.59
CA THR A 7 0.22 12.90 4.91
C THR A 7 0.86 12.66 6.28
N LEU A 8 1.88 13.46 6.64
CA LEU A 8 2.52 13.39 7.95
C LEU A 8 1.65 13.98 9.07
N ASN A 9 0.88 15.01 8.73
CA ASN A 9 0.03 15.77 9.66
C ASN A 9 -1.40 15.84 9.10
N PRO A 10 -2.19 14.76 9.21
CA PRO A 10 -3.59 14.77 8.80
C PRO A 10 -4.37 15.81 9.60
N LYS A 11 -5.19 16.61 8.92
CA LYS A 11 -6.00 17.67 9.58
C LYS A 11 -7.27 17.13 10.25
N SER A 12 -7.78 15.98 9.80
CA SER A 12 -8.96 15.36 10.40
C SER A 12 -8.56 14.35 11.46
N GLU A 13 -9.38 14.24 12.51
CA GLU A 13 -9.24 13.21 13.56
C GLU A 13 -9.20 11.81 12.94
N ALA A 14 -10.11 11.51 12.01
CA ALA A 14 -10.14 10.24 11.28
C ALA A 14 -8.80 9.93 10.59
N GLY A 15 -8.18 10.93 9.96
CA GLY A 15 -6.89 10.77 9.29
C GLY A 15 -5.75 10.56 10.28
N PHE A 16 -5.75 11.29 11.39
CA PHE A 16 -4.75 11.20 12.45
C PHE A 16 -4.76 9.82 13.11
N GLU A 17 -5.94 9.35 13.52
CA GLU A 17 -6.11 8.04 14.14
C GLU A 17 -5.73 6.91 13.17
N LEU A 18 -6.16 7.00 11.90
CA LEU A 18 -5.78 5.99 10.91
C LEU A 18 -4.27 5.95 10.69
N LEU A 19 -3.60 7.12 10.66
CA LEU A 19 -2.15 7.18 10.53
C LEU A 19 -1.46 6.51 11.73
N ALA A 20 -1.96 6.71 12.95
CA ALA A 20 -1.44 6.05 14.14
C ALA A 20 -1.55 4.52 14.05
N ILE A 21 -2.71 4.00 13.63
CA ILE A 21 -2.93 2.57 13.41
C ILE A 21 -1.98 2.04 12.33
N VAL A 22 -1.88 2.73 11.19
CA VAL A 22 -1.00 2.33 10.07
C VAL A 22 0.48 2.32 10.47
N LYS A 23 0.92 3.25 11.32
CA LYS A 23 2.30 3.27 11.83
C LYS A 23 2.63 2.02 12.64
N LYS A 24 1.67 1.34 13.28
CA LYS A 24 1.91 0.10 14.02
C LYS A 24 2.15 -1.11 13.10
N LEU A 25 1.71 -1.05 11.84
CA LEU A 25 1.72 -2.18 10.90
C LEU A 25 3.09 -2.86 10.77
N HIS A 26 4.16 -2.07 10.63
CA HIS A 26 5.53 -2.58 10.46
C HIS A 26 6.14 -3.20 11.73
N ARG A 27 5.45 -3.13 12.87
CA ARG A 27 5.91 -3.66 14.17
C ARG A 27 5.22 -4.97 14.56
N ILE A 28 4.28 -5.44 13.75
CA ILE A 28 3.58 -6.71 13.99
C ILE A 28 4.53 -7.86 13.67
N GLU A 29 4.68 -8.78 14.60
CA GLU A 29 5.58 -9.94 14.55
C GLU A 29 4.89 -11.23 14.98
N THR A 30 3.72 -11.14 15.64
CA THR A 30 2.97 -12.29 16.12
C THR A 30 1.50 -12.22 15.74
N ARG A 31 0.82 -13.37 15.71
CA ARG A 31 -0.62 -13.47 15.47
C ARG A 31 -1.46 -12.74 16.53
N ASN A 32 -1.00 -12.69 17.78
CA ASN A 32 -1.66 -11.93 18.84
C ASN A 32 -1.62 -10.42 18.56
N GLN A 33 -0.46 -9.88 18.22
CA GLN A 33 -0.32 -8.46 17.83
C GLN A 33 -1.15 -8.11 16.59
N TRP A 34 -1.19 -9.02 15.61
CA TRP A 34 -2.06 -8.89 14.44
C TRP A 34 -3.54 -8.79 14.85
N GLY A 35 -4.01 -9.68 15.73
CA GLY A 35 -5.40 -9.68 16.21
C GLY A 35 -5.79 -8.35 16.86
N TYR A 36 -4.96 -7.85 17.79
CA TYR A 36 -5.19 -6.54 18.42
C TYR A 36 -5.24 -5.41 17.39
N TRP A 37 -4.32 -5.43 16.43
CA TRP A 37 -4.28 -4.40 15.38
C TRP A 37 -5.50 -4.43 14.46
N VAL A 38 -6.02 -5.63 14.13
CA VAL A 38 -7.26 -5.77 13.34
C VAL A 38 -8.46 -5.21 14.10
N VAL A 39 -8.55 -5.49 15.41
CA VAL A 39 -9.62 -4.92 16.27
C VAL A 39 -9.56 -3.40 16.28
N GLU A 40 -8.36 -2.81 16.43
CA GLU A 40 -8.18 -1.35 16.35
C GLU A 40 -8.66 -0.79 14.99
N LEU A 41 -8.31 -1.45 13.89
CA LEU A 41 -8.70 -1.03 12.54
C LEU A 41 -10.23 -1.12 12.32
N ILE A 42 -10.88 -2.15 12.85
CA ILE A 42 -12.34 -2.31 12.80
C ILE A 42 -13.01 -1.23 13.63
N ALA A 43 -12.54 -0.99 14.86
CA ALA A 43 -13.07 0.06 15.73
C ALA A 43 -12.96 1.45 15.07
N TRP A 44 -11.83 1.74 14.42
CA TRP A 44 -11.66 2.96 13.64
C TRP A 44 -12.69 3.08 12.51
N ASN A 45 -12.94 1.98 11.77
CA ASN A 45 -13.93 1.99 10.70
C ASN A 45 -15.33 2.25 11.23
N GLU A 46 -15.73 1.62 12.33
CA GLU A 46 -17.05 1.84 12.93
C GLU A 46 -17.21 3.28 13.42
N LYS A 47 -16.19 3.85 14.06
CA LYS A 47 -16.17 5.26 14.51
C LYS A 47 -16.31 6.23 13.34
N HIS A 48 -15.58 6.00 12.24
CA HIS A 48 -15.44 6.97 11.14
C HIS A 48 -16.19 6.59 9.85
N LYS A 49 -17.06 5.57 9.87
CA LYS A 49 -17.78 5.10 8.67
C LYS A 49 -18.57 6.20 7.97
N ALA A 50 -19.28 7.02 8.75
CA ALA A 50 -20.06 8.13 8.23
C ALA A 50 -19.15 9.20 7.58
N PHE A 51 -18.05 9.53 8.26
CA PHE A 51 -17.02 10.44 7.76
C PHE A 51 -16.47 9.96 6.41
N ILE A 52 -15.95 8.73 6.32
CA ILE A 52 -15.40 8.23 5.05
C ILE A 52 -16.46 7.93 3.97
N ALA A 53 -17.74 7.91 4.31
CA ALA A 53 -18.86 7.75 3.38
C ALA A 53 -19.41 9.11 2.89
N GLU A 54 -19.02 10.23 3.51
CA GLU A 54 -19.49 11.57 3.14
C GLU A 54 -19.18 11.89 1.67
N LYS A 55 -20.20 12.34 0.94
CA LYS A 55 -20.15 12.69 -0.48
C LYS A 55 -20.46 14.16 -0.68
N SER A 56 -19.76 14.76 -1.61
CA SER A 56 -20.10 16.06 -2.18
C SER A 56 -20.67 15.86 -3.58
N PHE A 57 -21.56 16.74 -3.99
CA PHE A 57 -22.31 16.64 -5.24
C PHE A 57 -22.12 17.91 -6.07
N ASN A 58 -22.11 17.75 -7.39
CA ASN A 58 -22.25 18.85 -8.33
C ASN A 58 -23.72 18.90 -8.77
N SER A 59 -24.39 20.01 -8.47
CA SER A 59 -25.83 20.21 -8.72
C SER A 59 -26.21 20.25 -10.20
N GLU A 60 -25.30 20.69 -11.07
CA GLU A 60 -25.56 20.84 -12.51
C GLU A 60 -25.41 19.52 -13.27
N THR A 61 -24.44 18.69 -12.87
CA THR A 61 -24.09 17.44 -13.57
C THR A 61 -24.60 16.18 -12.87
N GLY A 62 -25.11 16.31 -11.64
CA GLY A 62 -25.52 15.18 -10.79
C GLY A 62 -24.37 14.27 -10.31
N ARG A 63 -23.12 14.60 -10.66
CA ARG A 63 -21.93 13.80 -10.27
C ARG A 63 -21.60 14.01 -8.81
N PHE A 64 -21.04 12.97 -8.18
CA PHE A 64 -20.58 13.02 -6.79
C PHE A 64 -19.14 12.54 -6.64
N TRP A 65 -18.51 12.96 -5.54
CA TRP A 65 -17.23 12.43 -5.09
C TRP A 65 -17.21 12.29 -3.57
N TYR A 66 -16.39 11.36 -3.07
CA TYR A 66 -16.14 11.27 -1.64
C TYR A 66 -15.33 12.47 -1.18
N LYS A 67 -15.81 13.16 -0.14
CA LYS A 67 -15.16 14.35 0.42
C LYS A 67 -13.78 14.02 0.98
N HIS A 68 -13.68 12.93 1.74
CA HIS A 68 -12.45 12.50 2.42
C HIS A 68 -11.71 11.40 1.65
N LYS A 69 -11.50 11.65 0.34
CA LYS A 69 -11.04 10.65 -0.63
C LYS A 69 -9.74 9.94 -0.22
N MET A 70 -8.77 10.67 0.35
CA MET A 70 -7.47 10.10 0.70
C MET A 70 -7.50 9.22 1.96
N VAL A 71 -8.24 9.63 2.98
CA VAL A 71 -8.45 8.81 4.20
C VAL A 71 -9.19 7.53 3.84
N ARG A 72 -10.29 7.66 3.08
CA ARG A 72 -11.05 6.53 2.55
C ARG A 72 -10.17 5.58 1.73
N ARG A 73 -9.39 6.11 0.79
CA ARG A 73 -8.50 5.30 -0.08
C ARG A 73 -7.49 4.52 0.76
N SER A 74 -6.89 5.15 1.76
CA SER A 74 -5.93 4.51 2.66
C SER A 74 -6.56 3.32 3.38
N PHE A 75 -7.72 3.53 4.01
CA PHE A 75 -8.46 2.48 4.69
C PHE A 75 -8.85 1.34 3.75
N VAL A 76 -9.43 1.64 2.58
CA VAL A 76 -9.91 0.63 1.63
C VAL A 76 -8.77 -0.25 1.11
N VAL A 77 -7.61 0.33 0.81
CA VAL A 77 -6.44 -0.44 0.35
C VAL A 77 -5.95 -1.38 1.45
N ILE A 78 -5.86 -0.91 2.69
CA ILE A 78 -5.47 -1.75 3.82
C ILE A 78 -6.48 -2.88 4.01
N LYS A 79 -7.77 -2.54 4.07
CA LYS A 79 -8.87 -3.51 4.23
C LYS A 79 -8.83 -4.61 3.18
N ARG A 80 -8.58 -4.24 1.91
CA ARG A 80 -8.48 -5.20 0.81
C ARG A 80 -7.23 -6.09 0.89
N ALA A 81 -6.13 -5.57 1.44
CA ALA A 81 -4.89 -6.32 1.60
C ALA A 81 -4.91 -7.25 2.83
N LEU A 82 -5.80 -7.04 3.80
CA LEU A 82 -5.85 -7.80 5.06
C LEU A 82 -5.75 -9.33 4.92
N PRO A 83 -6.40 -9.99 3.93
CA PRO A 83 -6.32 -11.44 3.81
C PRO A 83 -4.90 -11.96 3.56
N ASP A 84 -4.08 -11.20 2.85
CA ASP A 84 -2.79 -11.67 2.34
C ASP A 84 -1.57 -10.92 2.90
N MET A 85 -1.77 -9.77 3.56
CA MET A 85 -0.68 -8.88 3.98
C MET A 85 0.20 -9.47 5.11
N PHE A 86 -0.25 -10.53 5.78
CA PHE A 86 0.41 -11.09 6.98
C PHE A 86 0.90 -12.54 6.81
N HIS A 87 1.03 -13.06 5.59
CA HIS A 87 1.54 -14.42 5.35
C HIS A 87 2.95 -14.66 5.92
N TYR A 88 3.76 -13.61 6.12
CA TYR A 88 5.07 -13.69 6.77
C TYR A 88 5.02 -14.13 8.25
N LEU A 89 3.86 -14.03 8.90
CA LEU A 89 3.69 -14.50 10.29
C LEU A 89 3.69 -16.03 10.40
N ASP A 90 3.26 -16.73 9.34
CA ASP A 90 3.16 -18.19 9.33
C ASP A 90 4.26 -18.84 8.48
N ASN A 91 4.84 -18.09 7.54
CA ASN A 91 5.86 -18.60 6.62
C ASN A 91 7.13 -17.74 6.68
N PRO A 92 8.20 -18.22 7.35
CA PRO A 92 9.47 -17.51 7.46
C PRO A 92 10.17 -17.22 6.11
N ARG A 93 9.80 -17.93 5.04
CA ARG A 93 10.33 -17.69 3.68
C ARG A 93 9.73 -16.44 3.04
N ILE A 94 8.61 -15.94 3.57
CA ILE A 94 7.99 -14.71 3.10
C ILE A 94 8.53 -13.54 3.94
N PRO A 95 9.23 -12.57 3.32
CA PRO A 95 9.74 -11.43 4.06
C PRO A 95 8.60 -10.51 4.53
N LYS A 96 8.80 -9.88 5.69
CA LYS A 96 7.88 -8.91 6.29
C LYS A 96 7.69 -7.64 5.47
N SER A 97 8.65 -7.30 4.61
CA SER A 97 8.61 -6.09 3.78
C SER A 97 8.99 -6.37 2.33
N THR A 98 8.56 -5.47 1.44
CA THR A 98 8.88 -5.49 0.01
C THR A 98 10.23 -4.85 -0.30
N ASN A 99 11.05 -4.48 0.69
CA ASN A 99 12.30 -3.75 0.50
C ASN A 99 13.25 -4.46 -0.47
N GLY A 100 13.35 -5.80 -0.39
CA GLY A 100 14.17 -6.59 -1.31
C GLY A 100 13.67 -6.51 -2.75
N LEU A 101 12.36 -6.59 -2.97
CA LEU A 101 11.76 -6.44 -4.30
C LEU A 101 11.92 -5.02 -4.83
N GLU A 102 11.68 -4.01 -4.00
CA GLU A 102 11.81 -2.59 -4.37
C GLU A 102 13.26 -2.25 -4.76
N SER A 103 14.24 -2.73 -3.99
CA SER A 103 15.67 -2.61 -4.32
C SER A 103 15.98 -3.29 -5.64
N PHE A 104 15.59 -4.56 -5.81
CA PHE A 104 15.81 -5.32 -7.03
C PHE A 104 15.25 -4.62 -8.28
N PHE A 105 13.98 -4.23 -8.24
CA PHE A 105 13.34 -3.52 -9.36
C PHE A 105 13.87 -2.10 -9.52
N GLY A 106 14.38 -1.46 -8.47
CA GLY A 106 15.11 -0.19 -8.54
C GLY A 106 16.36 -0.31 -9.40
N HIS A 107 17.17 -1.35 -9.16
CA HIS A 107 18.36 -1.64 -9.98
C HIS A 107 17.99 -1.95 -11.43
N LEU A 108 16.97 -2.79 -11.67
CA LEU A 108 16.50 -3.08 -13.02
C LEU A 108 16.05 -1.81 -13.76
N LYS A 109 15.30 -0.92 -13.11
CA LYS A 109 14.84 0.34 -13.71
C LYS A 109 16.02 1.26 -14.05
N SER A 110 17.02 1.35 -13.18
CA SER A 110 18.23 2.14 -13.43
C SER A 110 18.97 1.63 -14.67
N HIS A 111 19.13 0.31 -14.79
CA HIS A 111 19.72 -0.34 -15.94
C HIS A 111 18.94 -0.08 -17.24
N LEU A 112 17.61 -0.24 -17.20
CA LEU A 112 16.75 0.08 -18.35
C LEU A 112 16.80 1.56 -18.74
N ALA A 113 16.98 2.46 -17.77
CA ALA A 113 17.07 3.89 -18.02
C ALA A 113 18.35 4.30 -18.77
N ILE A 114 19.38 3.46 -18.80
CA ILE A 114 20.56 3.64 -19.66
C ILE A 114 20.22 3.28 -21.12
N HIS A 115 19.28 2.37 -21.33
CA HIS A 115 18.88 1.84 -22.63
C HIS A 115 17.48 2.34 -23.05
N ARG A 116 17.20 3.64 -22.91
CA ARG A 116 15.87 4.22 -23.22
C ARG A 116 15.42 4.07 -24.68
N GLY A 117 16.35 3.84 -25.60
CA GLY A 117 16.06 3.68 -27.04
C GLY A 117 15.72 2.25 -27.48
N LEU A 118 15.57 1.30 -26.56
CA LEU A 118 15.26 -0.08 -26.93
C LEU A 118 13.88 -0.18 -27.59
N THR A 119 13.82 -0.94 -28.69
CA THR A 119 12.55 -1.38 -29.24
C THR A 119 11.81 -2.25 -28.23
N LYS A 120 10.49 -2.40 -28.37
CA LYS A 120 9.68 -3.22 -27.47
C LYS A 120 10.19 -4.67 -27.35
N ASN A 121 10.70 -5.23 -28.44
CA ASN A 121 11.26 -6.59 -28.45
C ASN A 121 12.57 -6.67 -27.65
N HIS A 122 13.49 -5.74 -27.87
CA HIS A 122 14.74 -5.70 -27.11
C HIS A 122 14.51 -5.36 -25.63
N PHE A 123 13.53 -4.52 -25.30
CA PHE A 123 13.14 -4.23 -23.92
C PHE A 123 12.69 -5.50 -23.18
N LYS A 124 11.83 -6.32 -23.81
CA LYS A 124 11.41 -7.61 -23.25
C LYS A 124 12.59 -8.57 -23.09
N GLY A 125 13.44 -8.68 -24.12
CA GLY A 125 14.64 -9.52 -24.08
C GLY A 125 15.59 -9.09 -22.97
N TYR A 126 15.81 -7.79 -22.79
CA TYR A 126 16.63 -7.25 -21.70
C TYR A 126 16.11 -7.69 -20.33
N ILE A 127 14.80 -7.54 -20.07
CA ILE A 127 14.20 -7.95 -18.80
C ILE A 127 14.38 -9.46 -18.59
N GLN A 128 14.10 -10.28 -19.61
CA GLN A 128 14.24 -11.74 -19.50
C GLN A 128 15.68 -12.15 -19.16
N TRP A 129 16.66 -11.62 -19.89
CA TRP A 129 18.08 -11.89 -19.62
C TRP A 129 18.53 -11.37 -18.25
N TYR A 130 18.08 -10.18 -17.86
CA TYR A 130 18.38 -9.63 -16.54
C TYR A 130 17.87 -10.55 -15.41
N LEU A 131 16.61 -10.99 -15.51
CA LEU A 131 16.01 -11.89 -14.53
C LEU A 131 16.74 -13.25 -14.50
N TRP A 132 17.04 -13.82 -15.66
CA TRP A 132 17.76 -15.09 -15.77
C TRP A 132 19.15 -15.01 -15.13
N LEU A 133 19.96 -13.99 -15.50
CA LEU A 133 21.31 -13.79 -14.96
C LEU A 133 21.32 -13.54 -13.45
N LYS A 134 20.31 -12.83 -12.92
CA LYS A 134 20.22 -12.53 -11.49
C LYS A 134 19.78 -13.72 -10.64
N ASN A 135 19.02 -14.65 -11.20
CA ASN A 135 18.58 -15.88 -10.52
C ASN A 135 19.63 -17.01 -10.55
N GLN A 136 20.73 -16.85 -11.30
CA GLN A 136 21.84 -17.81 -11.34
C GLN A 136 22.88 -17.61 -10.22
N LYS A 137 22.77 -16.52 -9.44
CA LYS A 137 23.60 -16.22 -8.28
C LYS A 137 22.91 -16.66 -7.00
#